data_AF-A0A7W9CHQ8-F1
#
_entry.id   AF-A0A7W9CHQ8-F1
#
_cell.length_a   1.000
_cell.length_b   1.000
_cell.length_c   1.000
_cell.angle_alpha   90.00
_cell.angle_beta   90.00
_cell.angle_gamma   90.00
#
_symmetry.space_group_name_H-M   'P 1'
#
loop_
_entity.id
_entity.type
_entity.pdbx_description
1 polymer ?
#
loop_
_entity_poly.entity_id
_entity_poly.type
_entity_poly.pdbx_seq_one_letter_code
_entity_poly.pdbx_strand_id
1 'polypeptide(L)'
;MKLQVPSAVIGQTFDHLRSCGGGRRECQSLWVGPWAHPSDVSEVRHPKHTASAVGFQVDHDWLTAFWLNLADTGCGVRVQVHTHPGAAYHSTTDDAFPLIHTPGFLSLVIPRFAMGPADFTDAFLARIEPDGRFHEVRIADVLEIV
;
A
#
# COMPACT_ATOMS: atom_id res chain seq x y z
N MET A 1 14.22 11.42 -3.17
CA MET A 1 14.68 10.05 -2.91
C MET A 1 13.58 9.12 -3.37
N LYS A 2 13.88 8.10 -4.18
CA LYS A 2 12.88 7.14 -4.67
C LYS A 2 12.95 5.85 -3.89
N LEU A 3 11.81 5.25 -3.62
CA LEU A 3 11.74 3.88 -3.13
C LEU A 3 12.11 2.91 -4.26
N GLN A 4 13.06 2.03 -3.98
CA GLN A 4 13.49 0.96 -4.87
C GLN A 4 12.58 -0.24 -4.62
N VAL A 5 11.79 -0.61 -5.63
CA VAL A 5 10.76 -1.64 -5.54
C VAL A 5 11.10 -2.77 -6.51
N PRO A 6 11.53 -3.94 -6.02
CA PRO A 6 11.79 -5.09 -6.87
C PRO A 6 10.55 -5.46 -7.69
N SER A 7 10.74 -5.77 -8.97
CA SER A 7 9.65 -6.27 -9.83
C SER A 7 8.90 -7.47 -9.22
N ALA A 8 9.59 -8.33 -8.45
CA ALA A 8 9.00 -9.43 -7.71
C ALA A 8 7.99 -8.97 -6.64
N VAL A 9 8.25 -7.85 -5.94
CA VAL A 9 7.31 -7.28 -4.96
C VAL A 9 6.04 -6.81 -5.65
N ILE A 10 6.15 -6.22 -6.85
CA ILE A 10 4.99 -5.80 -7.64
C ILE A 10 4.15 -7.02 -8.02
N GLY A 11 4.77 -8.06 -8.57
CA GLY A 11 4.09 -9.31 -8.91
C GLY A 11 3.35 -9.91 -7.71
N GLN A 12 4.03 -10.09 -6.58
CA GLN A 12 3.43 -10.62 -5.35
C GLN A 12 2.30 -9.74 -4.80
N THR A 13 2.43 -8.41 -4.91
CA THR A 13 1.36 -7.48 -4.52
C THR A 13 0.11 -7.75 -5.35
N PHE A 14 0.22 -7.83 -6.68
CA PHE A 14 -0.93 -8.11 -7.53
C PHE A 14 -1.53 -9.49 -7.28
N ASP A 15 -0.70 -10.51 -7.04
CA ASP A 15 -1.18 -11.85 -6.71
C ASP A 15 -2.00 -11.86 -5.41
N HIS A 16 -1.53 -11.17 -4.37
CA HIS A 16 -2.27 -11.00 -3.11
C HIS A 16 -3.59 -10.26 -3.34
N LEU A 17 -3.54 -9.09 -3.99
CA LEU A 17 -4.73 -8.26 -4.21
C LEU A 17 -5.80 -9.00 -5.02
N ARG A 18 -5.40 -9.75 -6.07
CA ARG A 18 -6.31 -10.55 -6.89
C ARG A 18 -6.89 -11.73 -6.12
N SER A 19 -6.06 -12.46 -5.37
CA SER A 19 -6.52 -13.60 -4.58
C SER A 19 -7.50 -13.18 -3.48
N CYS A 20 -7.27 -12.03 -2.87
CA CYS A 20 -8.06 -11.50 -1.76
C CYS A 20 -9.35 -10.81 -2.25
N GLY A 21 -9.23 -9.88 -3.20
CA GLY A 21 -10.34 -9.09 -3.71
C GLY A 21 -11.22 -9.86 -4.69
N GLY A 22 -10.64 -10.81 -5.43
CA GLY A 22 -11.35 -11.68 -6.38
C GLY A 22 -12.15 -10.91 -7.45
N GLY A 23 -11.70 -9.71 -7.81
CA GLY A 23 -12.40 -8.84 -8.77
C GLY A 23 -13.73 -8.26 -8.28
N ARG A 24 -14.02 -8.33 -6.97
CA ARG A 24 -15.34 -7.95 -6.41
C ARG A 24 -15.29 -7.17 -5.10
N ARG A 25 -14.15 -7.20 -4.42
CA ARG A 25 -13.93 -6.55 -3.12
C ARG A 25 -12.61 -5.82 -3.15
N GLU A 26 -12.55 -4.74 -2.41
CA GLU A 26 -11.28 -4.09 -2.12
C GLU A 26 -10.37 -5.03 -1.32
N CYS A 27 -9.07 -4.79 -1.41
CA CYS A 27 -8.07 -5.51 -0.65
C CYS A 27 -6.92 -4.57 -0.32
N GLN A 28 -6.12 -4.94 0.68
CA GLN A 28 -4.93 -4.22 1.09
C GLN A 28 -3.68 -5.10 0.99
N SER A 29 -2.53 -4.47 0.78
CA SER A 29 -1.19 -5.02 0.96
C SER A 29 -0.27 -3.93 1.48
N LEU A 30 0.78 -4.30 2.20
CA LEU A 30 1.74 -3.38 2.80
C LEU A 30 3.12 -3.66 2.25
N TRP A 31 3.81 -2.64 1.77
CA TRP A 31 5.21 -2.73 1.39
C TRP A 31 6.09 -2.42 2.60
N VAL A 32 7.06 -3.29 2.84
CA VAL A 32 7.94 -3.27 4.01
C VAL A 32 9.39 -3.21 3.55
N GLY A 33 10.23 -2.52 4.32
CA GLY A 33 11.66 -2.46 4.10
C GLY A 33 12.45 -2.23 5.39
N PRO A 34 13.76 -2.50 5.39
CA PRO A 34 14.62 -2.33 6.56
C PRO A 34 14.80 -0.85 6.90
N TRP A 35 14.94 -0.52 8.19
CA TRP A 35 15.25 0.86 8.62
C TRP A 35 16.66 1.30 8.23
N ALA A 36 17.61 0.37 8.14
CA ALA A 36 18.98 0.65 7.71
C ALA A 36 19.06 1.14 6.25
N HIS A 37 18.10 0.75 5.42
CA HIS A 37 18.01 1.15 4.01
C HIS A 37 16.59 1.69 3.72
N PRO A 38 16.29 2.94 4.11
CA PRO A 38 14.93 3.47 4.07
C PRO A 38 14.34 3.64 2.67
N SER A 39 15.18 3.59 1.63
CA SER A 39 14.73 3.59 0.23
C SER A 39 14.31 2.21 -0.26
N ASP A 40 14.68 1.13 0.43
CA ASP A 40 14.51 -0.21 -0.10
C ASP A 40 13.14 -0.75 0.33
N VAL A 41 12.38 -1.25 -0.63
CA VAL A 41 11.23 -2.12 -0.38
C VAL A 41 11.68 -3.55 -0.61
N SER A 42 11.64 -4.39 0.43
CA SER A 42 12.13 -5.76 0.36
C SER A 42 10.99 -6.77 0.28
N GLU A 43 9.83 -6.46 0.86
CA GLU A 43 8.78 -7.46 1.11
C GLU A 43 7.38 -6.87 0.98
N VAL A 44 6.42 -7.73 0.58
CA VAL A 44 5.00 -7.45 0.69
C VAL A 44 4.40 -8.23 1.87
N ARG A 45 3.47 -7.60 2.57
CA ARG A 45 2.70 -8.20 3.66
C ARG A 45 1.23 -8.00 3.39
N HIS A 46 0.49 -9.11 3.32
CA HIS A 46 -0.95 -9.07 3.18
C HIS A 46 -1.62 -9.13 4.56
N PRO A 47 -2.28 -8.05 5.01
CA PRO A 47 -2.96 -8.05 6.30
C PRO A 47 -4.15 -9.00 6.31
N LYS A 48 -4.44 -9.60 7.47
CA LYS A 48 -5.75 -10.21 7.70
C LYS A 48 -6.78 -9.08 7.84
N HIS A 49 -7.86 -9.14 7.06
CA HIS A 49 -8.88 -8.10 7.07
C HIS A 49 -10.23 -8.63 6.56
N THR A 50 -11.30 -7.91 6.87
CA THR A 50 -12.60 -8.08 6.21
C THR A 50 -12.76 -7.02 5.13
N ALA A 51 -13.39 -7.35 4.01
CA ALA A 51 -13.57 -6.42 2.89
C ALA A 51 -14.96 -6.48 2.25
N SER A 52 -15.35 -5.34 1.68
CA SER A 52 -16.51 -5.13 0.83
C SER A 52 -16.07 -4.59 -0.54
N ALA A 53 -17.02 -4.23 -1.41
CA ALA A 53 -16.71 -3.62 -2.70
C ALA A 53 -16.17 -2.18 -2.59
N VAL A 54 -16.27 -1.53 -1.43
CA VAL A 54 -16.01 -0.10 -1.23
C VAL A 54 -15.27 0.21 0.09
N GLY A 55 -14.57 -0.79 0.63
CA GLY A 55 -13.80 -0.61 1.84
C GLY A 55 -13.40 -1.92 2.50
N PHE A 56 -12.43 -1.84 3.41
CA PHE A 56 -11.97 -2.95 4.23
C PHE A 56 -11.66 -2.48 5.67
N GLN A 57 -11.54 -3.45 6.58
CA GLN A 57 -11.13 -3.22 7.95
C GLN A 57 -10.09 -4.27 8.35
N VAL A 58 -8.90 -3.79 8.74
CA VAL A 58 -7.80 -4.65 9.15
C VAL A 58 -8.06 -5.24 10.54
N ASP A 59 -7.70 -6.52 10.69
CA ASP A 59 -7.78 -7.25 11.94
C ASP A 59 -6.78 -6.68 12.97
N HIS A 60 -7.29 -6.35 14.16
CA HIS A 60 -6.50 -5.66 15.19
C HIS A 60 -5.39 -6.55 15.77
N ASP A 61 -5.68 -7.83 16.02
CA ASP A 61 -4.69 -8.76 16.57
C ASP A 61 -3.56 -8.99 15.56
N TRP A 62 -3.91 -9.06 14.27
CA TRP A 62 -2.93 -9.10 13.19
C TRP A 62 -2.05 -7.86 13.18
N LEU A 63 -2.62 -6.65 13.32
CA LEU A 63 -1.83 -5.41 13.37
C LEU A 63 -0.87 -5.39 14.55
N THR A 64 -1.33 -5.77 15.74
CA THR A 64 -0.46 -5.82 16.92
C THR A 64 0.72 -6.77 16.70
N ALA A 65 0.46 -7.99 16.21
CA ALA A 65 1.52 -8.96 15.91
C ALA A 65 2.46 -8.45 14.81
N PHE A 66 1.91 -7.78 13.79
CA PHE A 66 2.67 -7.21 12.69
C PHE A 66 3.63 -6.11 13.15
N TRP A 67 3.18 -5.17 13.99
CA TRP A 67 4.04 -4.12 14.53
C TRP A 67 5.18 -4.65 15.39
N LEU A 68 4.90 -5.66 16.23
CA LEU A 68 5.93 -6.32 17.03
C LEU A 68 6.97 -7.02 16.16
N ASN A 69 6.53 -7.72 15.11
CA ASN A 69 7.44 -8.36 14.16
C ASN A 69 8.32 -7.34 13.43
N LEU A 70 7.76 -6.23 12.96
CA LEU A 70 8.54 -5.17 12.31
C LEU A 70 9.61 -4.59 13.23
N ALA A 71 9.28 -4.37 14.50
CA ALA A 71 10.23 -3.88 15.49
C ALA A 71 11.37 -4.89 15.72
N ASP A 72 11.05 -6.17 15.85
CA ASP A 72 12.02 -7.26 16.05
C ASP A 72 12.98 -7.42 14.86
N THR A 73 12.46 -7.31 13.63
CA THR A 73 13.26 -7.47 12.41
C THR A 73 13.93 -6.17 11.94
N GLY A 74 13.75 -5.05 12.64
CA GLY A 74 14.30 -3.76 12.22
C GLY A 74 13.72 -3.24 10.90
N CYS A 75 12.45 -3.54 10.63
CA CYS A 75 11.73 -3.15 9.41
C CYS A 75 10.63 -2.12 9.70
N GLY A 76 10.14 -1.47 8.64
CA GLY A 76 9.01 -0.57 8.71
C GLY A 76 8.17 -0.59 7.43
N VAL A 77 6.91 -0.19 7.55
CA VAL A 77 6.04 0.02 6.39
C VAL A 77 6.52 1.23 5.60
N ARG A 78 6.58 1.10 4.28
CA ARG A 78 6.98 2.15 3.34
C ARG A 78 5.78 2.71 2.57
N VAL A 79 4.85 1.83 2.19
CA VAL A 79 3.66 2.17 1.41
C VAL A 79 2.50 1.30 1.87
N GLN A 80 1.32 1.89 2.09
CA GLN A 80 0.07 1.12 2.08
C GLN A 80 -0.44 1.02 0.64
N VAL A 81 -0.80 -0.18 0.21
CA VAL A 81 -1.35 -0.41 -1.12
C VAL A 81 -2.77 -0.96 -0.96
N HIS A 82 -3.74 -0.38 -1.65
CA HIS A 82 -5.10 -0.94 -1.67
C HIS A 82 -5.75 -0.80 -3.03
N THR A 83 -6.88 -1.49 -3.23
CA THR A 83 -7.58 -1.48 -4.51
C THR A 83 -8.94 -0.80 -4.44
N HIS A 84 -9.34 -0.13 -5.52
CA HIS A 84 -10.71 0.35 -5.72
C HIS A 84 -11.46 -0.43 -6.81
N PRO A 85 -12.81 -0.40 -6.84
CA PRO A 85 -13.62 -1.05 -7.87
C PRO A 85 -13.42 -0.49 -9.29
N GLY A 86 -13.14 0.80 -9.40
CA GLY A 86 -13.10 1.54 -10.65
C GLY A 86 -11.77 2.28 -10.81
N ALA A 87 -11.85 3.61 -10.95
CA ALA A 87 -10.67 4.48 -11.00
C ALA A 87 -9.94 4.53 -9.65
N ALA A 88 -8.62 4.74 -9.69
CA ALA A 88 -7.81 4.97 -8.51
C ALA A 88 -7.86 6.45 -8.13
N TYR A 89 -8.09 6.71 -6.84
CA TYR A 89 -8.07 8.03 -6.21
C TYR A 89 -8.02 7.82 -4.70
N HIS A 90 -7.64 8.84 -3.93
CA HIS A 90 -7.76 8.79 -2.47
C HIS A 90 -9.16 9.26 -2.04
N SER A 91 -9.93 8.37 -1.42
CA SER A 91 -11.27 8.67 -0.92
C SER A 91 -11.21 9.40 0.43
N THR A 92 -12.34 9.95 0.86
CA THR A 92 -12.47 10.53 2.21
C THR A 92 -12.22 9.50 3.32
N THR A 93 -12.48 8.22 3.07
CA THR A 93 -12.21 7.14 4.02
C THR A 93 -10.72 6.86 4.09
N ASP A 94 -10.03 6.85 2.95
CA ASP A 94 -8.59 6.67 2.90
C ASP A 94 -7.86 7.81 3.62
N ASP A 95 -8.33 9.06 3.44
CA ASP A 95 -7.80 10.25 4.13
C ASP A 95 -7.97 10.17 5.65
N ALA A 96 -9.11 9.66 6.10
CA ALA A 96 -9.46 9.65 7.52
C ALA A 96 -8.77 8.52 8.30
N PHE A 97 -8.50 7.39 7.64
CA PHE A 97 -8.02 6.17 8.30
C PHE A 97 -6.79 5.53 7.63
N PRO A 98 -5.70 6.29 7.35
CA PRO A 98 -4.46 5.68 6.89
C PRO A 98 -3.83 4.82 8.00
N LEU A 99 -3.04 3.83 7.60
CA LEU A 99 -2.32 2.98 8.55
C LEU A 99 -1.30 3.77 9.38
N ILE A 100 -0.69 4.78 8.77
CA ILE A 100 0.33 5.66 9.36
C ILE A 100 -0.04 7.11 9.03
N HIS A 101 -0.04 7.98 10.04
CA HIS A 101 -0.46 9.39 9.93
C HIS A 101 0.73 10.38 9.88
N THR A 102 1.94 9.91 9.58
CA THR A 102 3.15 10.73 9.62
C THR A 102 3.44 11.37 8.26
N PRO A 103 3.83 12.67 8.21
CA PRO A 103 4.29 13.31 6.97
C PRO A 103 5.36 12.48 6.25
N GLY A 104 5.22 12.40 4.93
CA GLY A 104 6.03 11.57 4.05
C GLY A 104 5.46 10.17 3.79
N PHE A 105 4.45 9.71 4.55
CA PHE A 105 3.86 8.38 4.33
C PHE A 105 3.07 8.31 3.02
N LEU A 106 3.12 7.14 2.37
CA LEU A 106 2.60 6.90 1.03
C LEU A 106 1.41 5.94 1.02
N SER A 107 0.41 6.27 0.20
CA SER A 107 -0.79 5.46 -0.03
C SER A 107 -0.99 5.27 -1.54
N LEU A 108 -0.83 4.03 -2.01
CA LEU A 108 -0.94 3.65 -3.42
C LEU A 108 -2.27 2.96 -3.68
N VAL A 109 -3.08 3.50 -4.57
CA VAL A 109 -4.38 2.95 -4.96
C VAL A 109 -4.27 2.30 -6.34
N ILE A 110 -4.60 1.01 -6.41
CA ILE A 110 -4.64 0.23 -7.64
C ILE A 110 -6.10 0.12 -8.13
N PRO A 111 -6.40 0.49 -9.38
CA PRO A 111 -7.78 0.49 -9.88
C PRO A 111 -8.30 -0.92 -10.17
N ARG A 112 -9.62 -1.02 -10.39
CA ARG A 112 -10.31 -2.20 -10.92
C ARG A 112 -9.99 -3.49 -10.18
N PHE A 113 -9.92 -3.45 -8.84
CA PHE A 113 -9.58 -4.59 -7.99
C PHE A 113 -8.29 -5.31 -8.39
N ALA A 114 -7.30 -4.57 -8.90
CA ALA A 114 -6.04 -5.10 -9.44
C ALA A 114 -6.21 -6.10 -10.62
N MET A 115 -7.33 -6.03 -11.35
CA MET A 115 -7.58 -6.89 -12.50
C MET A 115 -6.90 -6.45 -13.80
N GLY A 116 -6.25 -5.29 -13.79
CA GLY A 116 -5.39 -4.83 -14.89
C GLY A 116 -4.01 -5.52 -14.90
N PRO A 117 -3.10 -5.06 -15.78
CA PRO A 117 -1.69 -5.44 -15.75
C PRO A 117 -1.05 -5.22 -14.37
N ALA A 118 -0.02 -6.00 -14.05
CA ALA A 118 0.74 -5.85 -12.82
C ALA A 118 1.76 -4.70 -12.93
N ASP A 119 1.25 -3.49 -13.11
CA ASP A 119 2.01 -2.25 -13.24
C ASP A 119 1.27 -1.09 -12.57
N PHE A 120 1.77 0.14 -12.76
CA PHE A 120 1.18 1.35 -12.17
C PHE A 120 0.31 2.14 -13.16
N THR A 121 -0.10 1.53 -14.27
CA THR A 121 -1.01 2.16 -15.23
C THR A 121 -2.35 2.46 -14.54
N ASP A 122 -2.81 3.71 -14.64
CA ASP A 122 -4.01 4.23 -13.97
C ASP A 122 -4.00 4.16 -12.42
N ALA A 123 -2.85 3.89 -11.80
CA ALA A 123 -2.71 3.90 -10.35
C ALA A 123 -2.61 5.34 -9.82
N PHE A 124 -3.02 5.54 -8.56
CA PHE A 124 -2.95 6.82 -7.88
C PHE A 124 -2.03 6.71 -6.67
N LEU A 125 -1.09 7.64 -6.51
CA LEU A 125 -0.20 7.68 -5.35
C LEU A 125 -0.40 8.98 -4.59
N ALA A 126 -0.71 8.84 -3.32
CA ALA A 126 -0.87 9.93 -2.38
C ALA A 126 0.29 9.96 -1.39
N ARG A 127 0.70 11.15 -0.95
CA ARG A 127 1.65 11.34 0.14
C ARG A 127 1.09 12.28 1.19
N ILE A 128 1.28 11.96 2.47
CA ILE A 128 0.99 12.90 3.55
C ILE A 128 2.02 14.03 3.50
N GLU A 129 1.58 15.26 3.27
CA GLU A 129 2.44 16.45 3.26
C GLU A 129 2.54 17.07 4.66
N PRO A 130 3.41 18.07 4.89
CA PRO A 130 3.58 18.70 6.21
C PRO A 130 2.31 19.33 6.81
N ASP A 131 1.27 19.56 6.01
CA ASP A 131 -0.05 20.01 6.47
C ASP A 131 -0.92 18.87 7.06
N GLY A 132 -0.40 17.65 7.06
CA GLY A 132 -1.07 16.45 7.56
C GLY A 132 -2.12 15.88 6.60
N ARG A 133 -2.19 16.35 5.35
CA ARG A 133 -3.15 15.89 4.34
C ARG A 133 -2.46 15.09 3.25
N PHE A 134 -3.21 14.22 2.61
CA PHE A 134 -2.74 13.54 1.41
C PHE A 134 -2.80 14.48 0.20
N HIS A 135 -1.70 14.49 -0.55
CA HIS A 135 -1.61 15.15 -1.85
C HIS A 135 -1.16 14.14 -2.89
N GLU A 136 -1.70 14.24 -4.10
CA GLU A 136 -1.27 13.42 -5.22
C GLU A 136 0.19 13.72 -5.56
N VAL A 137 0.97 12.65 -5.77
CA VAL A 137 2.35 12.73 -6.22
C VAL A 137 2.56 11.82 -7.42
N ARG A 138 3.46 12.21 -8.34
CA ARG A 138 3.75 11.37 -9.50
C ARG A 138 4.49 10.11 -9.06
N ILE A 139 3.97 8.95 -9.44
CA ILE A 139 4.58 7.65 -9.14
C ILE A 139 6.05 7.59 -9.56
N ALA A 140 6.37 8.04 -10.78
CA ALA A 140 7.74 8.01 -11.31
C ALA A 140 8.75 8.90 -10.54
N ASP A 141 8.28 9.85 -9.73
CA ASP A 141 9.14 10.71 -8.90
C ASP A 141 9.45 10.06 -7.54
N VAL A 142 8.67 9.05 -7.15
CA VAL A 142 8.68 8.47 -5.79
C VAL A 142 9.04 6.98 -5.80
N LEU A 143 8.64 6.23 -6.82
CA LEU A 143 8.89 4.80 -6.96
C LEU A 143 9.80 4.53 -8.16
N GLU A 144 10.73 3.59 -7.99
CA GLU A 144 11.63 3.08 -9.01
C GLU A 144 11.57 1.56 -9.00
N ILE A 145 11.25 0.97 -10.15
CA ILE A 145 11.20 -0.49 -10.29
C ILE A 145 12.63 -0.99 -10.56
N VAL A 146 13.08 -1.94 -9.75
CA VAL A 146 14.43 -2.55 -9.84
C VAL A 146 14.40 -4.07 -10.04
#